data_AF-A0A356KHH7-F1
#
_entry.id   AF-A0A356KHH7-F1
#
_cell.length_a   1.000
_cell.length_b   1.000
_cell.length_c   1.000
_cell.angle_alpha   90.00
_cell.angle_beta   90.00
_cell.angle_gamma   90.00
#
_symmetry.space_group_name_H-M   'P 1'
#
loop_
_entity.id
_entity.type
_entity.pdbx_description
1 polymer ?
#
loop_
_entity_poly.entity_id
_entity_poly.type
_entity_poly.pdbx_seq_one_letter_code
_entity_poly.pdbx_strand_id
1 'polypeptide(L)'
;MLNVVGRAEVESSWEELLASFRARLPHDRFLLPRLAGRVPTAWIEVGAADPVELTLREGLLLIQARSGAWGPGYHEQVVRLFDALGEVLPKGWEHVEDGTDHYRERDRARLERAFLRYAHALWDPDLALTGLSVGLSLGEGPASVPPGMVATPTGFKSAGWIRSTREALRRALHRPEVSEPLPRAAREAFLWWRAEPDAFDWVQLGRVLCTCDVIWRPLDSPDAPEQVEVRERAYECFAAALRLDPHAPVPWAELERLAELTGRELPPRPAPDSASARFRGGYREGWIRRQVGEWNLALPGWLRARWDEDGHEVFYDDRITVHVSARRGEGRFPVEAEVARHLAALPPSLASQTEVLKLERGSLSGYTLVIAPQGNEPVAPRQVVVQGQRAFARERASFTVLLSDAKDRELALRLGQSLRPLEESARITRPS
;
A
#
# COMPACT_ATOMS: atom_id res chain seq x y z
N MET A 1 -13.45 -2.34 -15.48
CA MET A 1 -12.26 -2.31 -14.61
C MET A 1 -11.09 -2.75 -15.48
N LEU A 2 -9.96 -2.03 -15.50
CA LEU A 2 -8.80 -2.37 -16.34
C LEU A 2 -7.92 -3.40 -15.62
N ASN A 3 -8.47 -4.58 -15.36
CA ASN A 3 -7.75 -5.67 -14.71
C ASN A 3 -7.58 -6.82 -15.69
N VAL A 4 -6.57 -7.64 -15.45
CA VAL A 4 -6.37 -8.92 -16.15
C VAL A 4 -6.55 -10.03 -15.13
N VAL A 5 -7.47 -10.95 -15.40
CA VAL A 5 -7.77 -12.10 -14.54
C VAL A 5 -7.71 -13.36 -15.37
N GLY A 6 -6.91 -14.33 -14.95
CA GLY A 6 -6.75 -15.61 -15.62
C GLY A 6 -7.16 -16.75 -14.71
N ARG A 7 -7.73 -17.80 -15.29
CA ARG A 7 -8.06 -19.03 -14.57
C ARG A 7 -7.62 -20.26 -15.34
N ALA A 8 -7.14 -21.25 -14.61
CA ALA A 8 -6.78 -22.55 -15.14
C ALA A 8 -7.08 -23.65 -14.12
N GLU A 9 -7.63 -24.76 -14.61
CA GLU A 9 -7.69 -26.00 -13.83
C GLU A 9 -6.32 -26.67 -13.86
N VAL A 10 -5.83 -27.04 -12.67
CA VAL A 10 -4.52 -27.65 -12.48
C VAL A 10 -4.64 -28.87 -11.57
N GLU A 11 -3.99 -29.95 -11.97
CA GLU A 11 -3.88 -31.20 -11.18
C GLU A 11 -2.60 -31.22 -10.34
N SER A 12 -1.64 -30.35 -10.67
CA SER A 12 -0.36 -30.22 -9.98
C SER A 12 -0.51 -29.63 -8.57
N SER A 13 0.37 -30.03 -7.67
CA SER A 13 0.48 -29.41 -6.35
C SER A 13 0.94 -27.95 -6.46
N TRP A 14 0.72 -27.16 -5.40
CA TRP A 14 1.16 -25.77 -5.35
C TRP A 14 2.69 -25.66 -5.49
N GLU A 15 3.42 -26.55 -4.84
CA GLU A 15 4.88 -26.61 -4.87
C GLU A 15 5.41 -26.92 -6.29
N GLU A 16 4.77 -27.86 -7.00
CA GLU A 16 5.10 -28.18 -8.39
C GLU A 16 4.85 -27.02 -9.35
N LEU A 17 3.72 -26.33 -9.18
CA LEU A 17 3.38 -25.15 -9.98
C LEU A 17 4.39 -24.03 -9.74
N LEU A 18 4.70 -23.72 -8.48
CA LEU A 18 5.69 -22.70 -8.16
C LEU A 18 7.09 -23.05 -8.69
N ALA A 19 7.49 -24.33 -8.61
CA ALA A 19 8.76 -24.78 -9.19
C ALA A 19 8.77 -24.57 -10.71
N SER A 20 7.68 -24.91 -11.40
CA SER A 20 7.54 -24.73 -12.85
C SER A 20 7.56 -23.25 -13.24
N PHE A 21 6.84 -22.40 -12.50
CA PHE A 21 6.84 -20.96 -12.74
C PHE A 21 8.21 -20.34 -12.49
N ARG A 22 8.92 -20.76 -11.43
CA ARG A 22 10.30 -20.32 -11.14
C ARG A 22 11.34 -20.79 -12.14
N ALA A 23 11.09 -21.89 -12.85
CA ALA A 23 11.96 -22.32 -13.94
C ALA A 23 11.77 -21.45 -15.20
N ARG A 24 10.57 -20.90 -15.39
CA ARG A 24 10.23 -20.07 -16.56
C ARG A 24 10.51 -18.59 -16.35
N LEU A 25 10.33 -18.10 -15.13
CA LEU A 25 10.49 -16.72 -14.75
C LEU A 25 11.76 -16.52 -13.92
N PRO A 26 12.41 -15.34 -14.02
CA PRO A 26 13.54 -14.99 -13.16
C PRO A 26 13.22 -15.20 -11.67
N HIS A 27 14.17 -15.79 -10.92
CA HIS A 27 13.97 -16.16 -9.51
C HIS A 27 13.69 -14.96 -8.58
N ASP A 28 14.15 -13.78 -8.96
CA ASP A 28 13.97 -12.52 -8.22
C ASP A 28 12.54 -11.97 -8.28
N ARG A 29 11.66 -12.53 -9.12
CA ARG A 29 10.28 -12.04 -9.28
C ARG A 29 9.26 -12.62 -8.32
N PHE A 30 9.58 -13.61 -7.49
CA PHE A 30 8.56 -14.24 -6.62
C PHE A 30 8.65 -13.73 -5.19
N LEU A 31 7.59 -13.04 -4.75
CA LEU A 31 7.31 -12.78 -3.35
C LEU A 31 6.36 -13.88 -2.86
N LEU A 32 6.87 -14.82 -2.07
CA LEU A 32 6.01 -15.77 -1.37
C LEU A 32 5.45 -15.10 -0.12
N PRO A 33 4.13 -15.00 0.08
CA PRO A 33 3.59 -14.60 1.37
C PRO A 33 4.06 -15.60 2.43
N ARG A 34 4.62 -15.07 3.53
CA ARG A 34 4.78 -15.82 4.78
C ARG A 34 3.39 -15.95 5.42
N LEU A 35 2.68 -17.02 5.03
CA LEU A 35 1.53 -17.70 5.66
C LEU A 35 0.62 -16.92 6.63
N ALA A 36 -0.71 -16.90 6.33
CA ALA A 36 -1.79 -17.12 7.31
C ALA A 36 -3.16 -17.26 6.61
N GLY A 37 -3.70 -18.49 6.50
CA GLY A 37 -5.13 -18.72 6.21
C GLY A 37 -5.49 -19.54 4.96
N ARG A 38 -5.41 -20.88 5.08
CA ARG A 38 -6.02 -21.96 4.25
C ARG A 38 -5.84 -21.99 2.72
N VAL A 39 -5.34 -20.95 2.09
CA VAL A 39 -5.29 -20.86 0.63
C VAL A 39 -3.86 -20.54 0.19
N PRO A 40 -3.23 -21.42 -0.60
CA PRO A 40 -1.94 -21.11 -1.21
C PRO A 40 -2.02 -19.87 -2.09
N THR A 41 -1.18 -18.87 -1.79
CA THR A 41 -1.07 -17.60 -2.53
C THR A 41 0.40 -17.29 -2.78
N ALA A 42 0.71 -16.65 -3.91
CA ALA A 42 2.02 -16.08 -4.23
C ALA A 42 1.85 -14.74 -4.95
N TRP A 43 2.87 -13.90 -4.91
CA TRP A 43 2.92 -12.64 -5.64
C TRP A 43 4.11 -12.66 -6.60
N ILE A 44 3.88 -12.19 -7.82
CA ILE A 44 4.91 -12.03 -8.84
C ILE A 44 5.16 -10.55 -9.05
N GLU A 45 6.38 -10.11 -8.80
CA GLU A 45 6.82 -8.75 -9.08
C GLU A 45 6.94 -8.50 -10.58
N VAL A 46 6.41 -7.36 -11.01
CA VAL A 46 6.57 -6.85 -12.36
C VAL A 46 7.22 -5.47 -12.25
N GLY A 47 8.56 -5.47 -12.11
CA GLY A 47 9.34 -4.26 -11.92
C GLY A 47 9.05 -3.55 -10.58
N ALA A 48 8.79 -2.25 -10.63
CA ALA A 48 8.45 -1.42 -9.46
C ALA A 48 6.93 -1.16 -9.34
N ALA A 49 6.12 -2.00 -10.00
CA ALA A 49 4.67 -1.88 -10.00
C ALA A 49 3.97 -2.85 -9.03
N ASP A 50 2.64 -2.73 -8.90
CA ASP A 50 1.84 -3.67 -8.11
C ASP A 50 2.17 -5.12 -8.55
N PRO A 51 2.35 -6.04 -7.59
CA PRO A 51 2.57 -7.43 -7.94
C PRO A 51 1.32 -8.06 -8.56
N VAL A 52 1.54 -9.10 -9.36
CA VAL A 52 0.49 -9.99 -9.86
C VAL A 52 0.24 -11.08 -8.81
N GLU A 53 -1.01 -11.26 -8.42
CA GLU A 53 -1.39 -12.24 -7.40
C GLU A 53 -1.74 -13.59 -8.04
N LEU A 54 -1.22 -14.67 -7.46
CA LEU A 54 -1.54 -16.06 -7.76
C LEU A 54 -2.23 -16.68 -6.56
N THR A 55 -3.33 -17.39 -6.77
CA THR A 55 -4.06 -18.10 -5.72
C THR A 55 -4.50 -19.46 -6.22
N LEU A 56 -4.30 -20.53 -5.45
CA LEU A 56 -4.78 -21.87 -5.77
C LEU A 56 -5.88 -22.30 -4.80
N ARG A 57 -7.06 -22.66 -5.29
CA ARG A 57 -8.15 -23.24 -4.48
C ARG A 57 -8.78 -24.42 -5.20
N GLU A 58 -8.81 -25.59 -4.55
CA GLU A 58 -9.56 -26.75 -5.03
C GLU A 58 -9.23 -27.13 -6.49
N GLY A 59 -7.94 -27.04 -6.88
CA GLY A 59 -7.49 -27.32 -8.25
C GLY A 59 -7.72 -26.18 -9.26
N LEU A 60 -8.28 -25.05 -8.83
CA LEU A 60 -8.42 -23.84 -9.64
C LEU A 60 -7.30 -22.85 -9.31
N LEU A 61 -6.39 -22.64 -10.28
CA LEU A 61 -5.41 -21.57 -10.24
C LEU A 61 -6.05 -20.28 -10.76
N LEU A 62 -5.98 -19.23 -9.94
CA LEU A 62 -6.40 -17.88 -10.24
C LEU A 62 -5.17 -16.96 -10.29
N ILE A 63 -5.07 -16.15 -11.34
CA ILE A 63 -4.08 -15.08 -11.46
C ILE A 63 -4.79 -13.74 -11.63
N GLN A 64 -4.35 -12.70 -10.93
CA GLN A 64 -4.99 -11.38 -10.95
C GLN A 64 -3.96 -10.25 -10.95
N ALA A 65 -4.19 -9.25 -11.81
CA ALA A 65 -3.39 -8.04 -11.89
C ALA A 65 -4.27 -6.79 -12.02
N ARG A 66 -3.99 -5.77 -11.19
CA ARG A 66 -4.68 -4.48 -11.21
C ARG A 66 -3.88 -3.48 -12.05
N SER A 67 -4.20 -3.35 -13.34
CA SER A 67 -3.40 -2.50 -14.24
C SER A 67 -3.88 -1.05 -14.36
N GLY A 68 -5.10 -0.74 -13.91
CA GLY A 68 -5.78 0.52 -14.23
C GLY A 68 -5.06 1.80 -13.79
N ALA A 69 -4.50 1.84 -12.57
CA ALA A 69 -3.77 3.00 -12.07
C ALA A 69 -2.34 3.10 -12.64
N TRP A 70 -1.80 1.99 -13.16
CA TRP A 70 -0.44 1.92 -13.66
C TRP A 70 -0.33 2.46 -15.08
N GLY A 71 -1.06 1.86 -16.02
CA GLY A 71 -1.02 2.28 -17.42
C GLY A 71 -0.85 1.13 -18.42
N PRO A 72 -0.87 1.46 -19.71
CA PRO A 72 -0.83 0.45 -20.78
C PRO A 72 0.51 -0.30 -20.83
N GLY A 73 1.62 0.33 -20.46
CA GLY A 73 2.94 -0.31 -20.45
C GLY A 73 3.04 -1.44 -19.43
N TYR A 74 2.57 -1.20 -18.20
CA TYR A 74 2.45 -2.25 -17.19
C TYR A 74 1.48 -3.35 -17.63
N HIS A 75 0.35 -2.98 -18.23
CA HIS A 75 -0.63 -3.96 -18.73
C HIS A 75 -0.02 -4.91 -19.77
N GLU A 76 0.78 -4.40 -20.71
CA GLU A 76 1.52 -5.24 -21.67
C GLU A 76 2.49 -6.20 -20.96
N GLN A 77 3.19 -5.77 -19.91
CA GLN A 77 4.08 -6.64 -19.15
C GLN A 77 3.33 -7.73 -18.38
N VAL A 78 2.17 -7.39 -17.80
CA VAL A 78 1.25 -8.38 -17.19
C VAL A 78 0.80 -9.40 -18.22
N VAL A 79 0.40 -8.96 -19.41
CA VAL A 79 -0.03 -9.86 -20.48
C VAL A 79 1.10 -10.79 -20.94
N ARG A 80 2.34 -10.29 -21.06
CA ARG A 80 3.53 -11.13 -21.33
C ARG A 80 3.80 -12.14 -20.20
N LEU A 81 3.59 -11.75 -18.95
CA LEU A 81 3.70 -12.64 -17.80
C LEU A 81 2.64 -13.75 -17.89
N PHE A 82 1.40 -13.42 -18.24
CA PHE A 82 0.34 -14.40 -18.45
C PHE A 82 0.70 -15.40 -19.56
N ASP A 83 1.25 -14.94 -20.68
CA ASP A 83 1.70 -15.83 -21.75
C ASP A 83 2.78 -16.81 -21.24
N ALA A 84 3.82 -16.29 -20.57
CA ALA A 84 4.91 -17.11 -20.04
C ALA A 84 4.44 -18.15 -19.01
N LEU A 85 3.50 -17.77 -18.13
CA LEU A 85 2.91 -18.71 -17.16
C LEU A 85 1.98 -19.71 -17.86
N GLY A 86 1.22 -19.28 -18.87
CA GLY A 86 0.33 -20.15 -19.64
C GLY A 86 1.08 -21.25 -20.38
N GLU A 87 2.28 -20.96 -20.89
CA GLU A 87 3.14 -21.94 -21.58
C GLU A 87 3.56 -23.14 -20.69
N VAL A 88 3.63 -22.95 -19.37
CA VAL A 88 4.00 -24.04 -18.45
C VAL A 88 2.81 -24.81 -17.89
N LEU A 89 1.59 -24.29 -18.09
CA LEU A 89 0.37 -24.97 -17.67
C LEU A 89 0.00 -26.05 -18.70
N PRO A 90 -0.29 -27.30 -18.29
CA PRO A 90 -0.54 -28.40 -19.23
C PRO A 90 -1.63 -28.14 -20.28
N LYS A 91 -2.65 -27.35 -19.93
CA LYS A 91 -3.77 -26.95 -20.79
C LYS A 91 -3.78 -25.45 -21.12
N GLY A 92 -2.74 -24.72 -20.71
CA GLY A 92 -2.75 -23.25 -20.74
C GLY A 92 -3.81 -22.64 -19.82
N TRP A 93 -4.14 -21.38 -20.07
CA TRP A 93 -5.25 -20.70 -19.42
C TRP A 93 -6.58 -21.13 -20.03
N GLU A 94 -7.54 -21.55 -19.21
CA GLU A 94 -8.90 -21.87 -19.64
C GLU A 94 -9.64 -20.60 -20.06
N HIS A 95 -9.47 -19.53 -19.28
CA HIS A 95 -10.07 -18.24 -19.57
C HIS A 95 -9.19 -17.10 -19.06
N VAL A 96 -9.13 -16.02 -19.83
CA VAL A 96 -8.49 -14.77 -19.45
C VAL A 96 -9.47 -13.62 -19.72
N GLU A 97 -9.91 -12.98 -18.64
CA GLU A 97 -10.68 -11.74 -18.67
C GLU A 97 -9.72 -10.56 -18.75
N ASP A 98 -9.84 -9.78 -19.81
CA ASP A 98 -9.12 -8.52 -19.99
C ASP A 98 -10.09 -7.47 -20.50
N GLY A 99 -10.36 -6.46 -19.68
CA GLY A 99 -11.29 -5.36 -20.00
C GLY A 99 -10.84 -4.45 -21.16
N THR A 100 -9.65 -4.66 -21.73
CA THR A 100 -9.13 -3.93 -22.88
C THR A 100 -9.08 -4.75 -24.17
N ASP A 101 -9.33 -6.06 -24.08
CA ASP A 101 -9.11 -7.07 -25.13
C ASP A 101 -7.66 -7.18 -25.65
N HIS A 102 -6.69 -6.53 -25.01
CA HIS A 102 -5.30 -6.54 -25.42
C HIS A 102 -4.67 -7.93 -25.33
N TYR A 103 -5.04 -8.75 -24.35
CA TYR A 103 -4.59 -10.15 -24.23
C TYR A 103 -4.88 -10.96 -25.51
N ARG A 104 -5.99 -10.69 -26.21
CA ARG A 104 -6.37 -11.42 -27.43
C ARG A 104 -5.89 -10.72 -28.69
N GLU A 105 -6.09 -9.41 -28.78
CA GLU A 105 -5.90 -8.66 -30.02
C GLU A 105 -4.47 -8.12 -30.20
N ARG A 106 -3.73 -7.95 -29.09
CA ARG A 106 -2.37 -7.37 -29.09
C ARG A 106 -2.29 -5.99 -29.78
N ASP A 107 -3.42 -5.29 -29.88
CA ASP A 107 -3.49 -3.92 -30.42
C ASP A 107 -3.13 -2.92 -29.33
N ARG A 108 -1.89 -2.41 -29.41
CA ARG A 108 -1.37 -1.37 -28.52
C ARG A 108 -2.16 -0.06 -28.63
N ALA A 109 -2.57 0.34 -29.83
CA ALA A 109 -3.29 1.60 -30.01
C ALA A 109 -4.68 1.53 -29.37
N ARG A 110 -5.36 0.39 -29.47
CA ARG A 110 -6.63 0.14 -28.76
C ARG A 110 -6.44 0.15 -27.24
N LEU A 111 -5.39 -0.49 -26.74
CA LEU A 111 -5.02 -0.50 -25.32
C LEU A 111 -4.78 0.92 -24.80
N GLU A 112 -3.93 1.71 -25.46
CA GLU A 112 -3.64 3.09 -25.06
C GLU A 112 -4.93 3.95 -25.05
N ARG A 113 -5.79 3.81 -26.06
CA ARG A 113 -7.10 4.49 -26.06
C ARG A 113 -8.01 4.06 -24.91
N ALA A 114 -8.02 2.78 -24.54
CA ALA A 114 -8.80 2.30 -23.41
C ALA A 114 -8.33 2.93 -22.08
N PHE A 115 -7.01 3.01 -21.88
CA PHE A 115 -6.40 3.66 -20.72
C PHE A 115 -6.65 5.18 -20.69
N LEU A 116 -6.57 5.86 -21.83
CA LEU A 116 -6.91 7.29 -21.92
C LEU A 116 -8.37 7.56 -21.55
N ARG A 117 -9.31 6.73 -22.04
CA ARG A 117 -10.73 6.85 -21.69
C ARG A 117 -10.97 6.63 -20.20
N TYR A 118 -10.34 5.61 -19.65
CA TYR A 118 -10.41 5.30 -18.22
C TYR A 118 -9.87 6.46 -17.37
N ALA A 119 -8.66 6.95 -17.67
CA ALA A 119 -8.05 8.05 -16.92
C ALA A 119 -8.86 9.35 -17.06
N HIS A 120 -9.40 9.63 -18.25
CA HIS A 120 -10.26 10.80 -18.45
C HIS A 120 -11.52 10.72 -17.61
N ALA A 121 -12.16 9.56 -17.52
CA ALA A 121 -13.32 9.35 -16.66
C ALA A 121 -12.97 9.43 -15.17
N LEU A 122 -11.82 8.87 -14.78
CA LEU A 122 -11.33 8.83 -13.40
C LEU A 122 -11.04 10.22 -12.82
N TRP A 123 -10.40 11.10 -13.60
CA TRP A 123 -9.98 12.43 -13.15
C TRP A 123 -11.13 13.44 -13.22
N ASP A 124 -12.18 13.21 -12.45
CA ASP A 124 -13.31 14.14 -12.27
C ASP A 124 -12.89 15.39 -11.48
N PRO A 125 -13.18 16.63 -11.94
CA PRO A 125 -12.89 17.84 -11.17
C PRO A 125 -13.53 17.85 -9.76
N ASP A 126 -14.68 17.20 -9.58
CA ASP A 126 -15.38 17.13 -8.29
C ASP A 126 -14.70 16.17 -7.32
N LEU A 127 -13.78 15.33 -7.79
CA LEU A 127 -13.02 14.39 -6.96
C LEU A 127 -12.21 15.11 -5.87
N ALA A 128 -11.69 16.30 -6.15
CA ALA A 128 -10.97 17.10 -5.15
C ALA A 128 -11.84 17.54 -3.97
N LEU A 129 -13.16 17.59 -4.13
CA LEU A 129 -14.11 17.93 -3.07
C LEU A 129 -14.37 16.75 -2.12
N THR A 130 -14.07 15.53 -2.57
CA THR A 130 -14.34 14.30 -1.82
C THR A 130 -13.20 13.87 -0.88
N GLY A 131 -12.00 14.44 -1.03
CA GLY A 131 -10.82 14.04 -0.27
C GLY A 131 -10.42 12.57 -0.46
N LEU A 132 -10.76 11.99 -1.62
CA LEU A 132 -10.53 10.59 -1.93
C LEU A 132 -9.06 10.26 -2.25
N SER A 133 -8.77 8.98 -2.17
CA SER A 133 -7.55 8.36 -2.68
C SER A 133 -7.83 7.74 -4.05
N VAL A 134 -6.96 7.97 -5.03
CA VAL A 134 -7.08 7.45 -6.40
C VAL A 134 -5.85 6.62 -6.73
N GLY A 135 -6.06 5.36 -7.14
CA GLY A 135 -4.97 4.46 -7.51
C GLY A 135 -4.15 3.93 -6.33
N LEU A 136 -4.58 4.19 -5.09
CA LEU A 136 -4.08 3.54 -3.89
C LEU A 136 -4.98 2.35 -3.54
N SER A 137 -4.43 1.33 -2.88
CA SER A 137 -5.23 0.23 -2.31
C SER A 137 -6.28 0.78 -1.35
N LEU A 138 -7.48 0.19 -1.37
CA LEU A 138 -8.55 0.54 -0.43
C LEU A 138 -8.07 0.30 1.01
N GLY A 139 -8.37 1.23 1.92
CA GLY A 139 -7.91 1.16 3.30
C GLY A 139 -6.44 1.54 3.53
N GLU A 140 -5.69 1.81 2.46
CA GLU A 140 -4.28 2.21 2.52
C GLU A 140 -4.04 3.63 1.97
N GLY A 141 -2.98 4.27 2.46
CA GLY A 141 -2.59 5.63 2.06
C GLY A 141 -2.58 6.60 3.24
N PRO A 142 -2.60 7.92 2.99
CA PRO A 142 -2.49 8.91 4.07
C PRO A 142 -3.74 8.91 4.95
N ALA A 143 -3.54 9.07 6.26
CA ALA A 143 -4.63 9.11 7.23
C ALA A 143 -5.55 10.32 7.03
N SER A 144 -5.02 11.41 6.50
CA SER A 144 -5.76 12.59 6.09
C SER A 144 -5.30 13.07 4.73
N VAL A 145 -6.25 13.57 3.94
CA VAL A 145 -5.98 14.24 2.67
C VAL A 145 -6.21 15.73 2.88
N PRO A 146 -5.28 16.62 2.49
CA PRO A 146 -5.50 18.06 2.59
C PRO A 146 -6.77 18.50 1.85
N PRO A 147 -7.54 19.48 2.37
CA PRO A 147 -8.73 19.98 1.70
C PRO A 147 -8.44 20.44 0.26
N GLY A 148 -9.31 20.06 -0.69
CA GLY A 148 -9.16 20.40 -2.11
C GLY A 148 -8.07 19.63 -2.85
N MET A 149 -7.55 18.54 -2.25
CA MET A 149 -6.57 17.64 -2.86
C MET A 149 -7.09 16.20 -2.94
N VAL A 150 -6.43 15.42 -3.79
CA VAL A 150 -6.63 13.98 -3.96
C VAL A 150 -5.31 13.27 -3.67
N ALA A 151 -5.35 12.18 -2.90
CA ALA A 151 -4.17 11.35 -2.68
C ALA A 151 -3.95 10.38 -3.84
N THR A 152 -2.70 10.20 -4.28
CA THR A 152 -2.32 9.33 -5.40
C THR A 152 -0.99 8.63 -5.09
N PRO A 153 -0.64 7.55 -5.82
CA PRO A 153 0.68 6.91 -5.69
C PRO A 153 1.87 7.86 -5.88
N THR A 154 1.71 9.00 -6.56
CA THR A 154 2.79 9.99 -6.76
C THR A 154 2.63 11.25 -5.90
N GLY A 155 1.86 11.16 -4.83
CA GLY A 155 1.60 12.23 -3.87
C GLY A 155 0.27 12.95 -4.09
N PHE A 156 0.06 14.05 -3.37
CA PHE A 156 -1.18 14.82 -3.44
C PHE A 156 -1.31 15.60 -4.76
N LYS A 157 -2.50 15.58 -5.35
CA LYS A 157 -2.85 16.35 -6.55
C LYS A 157 -3.90 17.39 -6.21
N SER A 158 -3.68 18.62 -6.67
CA SER A 158 -4.62 19.71 -6.49
C SER A 158 -5.76 19.65 -7.53
N ALA A 159 -6.88 20.31 -7.24
CA ALA A 159 -7.94 20.51 -8.22
C ALA A 159 -7.44 21.14 -9.54
N GLY A 160 -6.43 22.02 -9.47
CA GLY A 160 -5.80 22.61 -10.65
C GLY A 160 -5.09 21.57 -11.52
N TRP A 161 -4.34 20.67 -10.90
CA TRP A 161 -3.69 19.54 -11.60
C TRP A 161 -4.71 18.60 -12.23
N ILE A 162 -5.81 18.30 -11.51
CA ILE A 162 -6.87 17.41 -12.03
C ILE A 162 -7.50 18.01 -13.29
N ARG A 163 -7.84 19.30 -13.27
CA ARG A 163 -8.41 19.98 -14.44
C ARG A 163 -7.46 20.01 -15.63
N SER A 164 -6.18 20.34 -15.42
CA SER A 164 -5.20 20.39 -16.51
C SER A 164 -4.93 19.00 -17.11
N THR A 165 -4.87 17.97 -16.26
CA THR A 165 -4.68 16.57 -16.66
C THR A 165 -5.87 16.05 -17.44
N ARG A 166 -7.10 16.24 -16.94
CA ARG A 166 -8.33 15.84 -17.64
C ARG A 166 -8.43 16.48 -19.01
N GLU A 167 -8.12 17.78 -19.09
CA GLU A 167 -8.14 18.51 -20.36
C GLU A 167 -7.08 17.99 -21.34
N ALA A 168 -5.88 17.67 -20.86
CA ALA A 168 -4.84 17.06 -21.69
C ALA A 168 -5.23 15.65 -22.19
N LEU A 169 -5.85 14.83 -21.33
CA LEU A 169 -6.38 13.51 -21.68
C LEU A 169 -7.49 13.60 -22.73
N ARG A 170 -8.41 14.56 -22.58
CA ARG A 170 -9.47 14.83 -23.56
C ARG A 170 -8.88 15.15 -24.94
N ARG A 171 -7.89 16.04 -24.99
CA ARG A 171 -7.20 16.35 -26.25
C ARG A 171 -6.50 15.13 -26.83
N ALA A 172 -5.83 14.32 -26.01
CA ALA A 172 -5.17 13.09 -26.47
C ALA A 172 -6.14 12.07 -27.07
N LEU A 173 -7.35 11.93 -26.50
CA LEU A 173 -8.40 11.05 -27.02
C LEU A 173 -8.91 11.41 -28.42
N HIS A 174 -8.84 12.68 -28.79
CA HIS A 174 -9.30 13.18 -30.10
C HIS A 174 -8.19 13.28 -31.14
N ARG A 175 -6.96 12.81 -30.83
CA ARG A 175 -5.87 12.82 -31.79
C ARG A 175 -6.06 11.70 -32.83
N PRO A 176 -5.94 12.01 -34.13
CA PRO A 176 -6.13 11.03 -35.20
C PRO A 176 -4.96 10.03 -35.32
N GLU A 177 -3.79 10.32 -34.77
CA GLU A 177 -2.62 9.42 -34.81
C GLU A 177 -1.91 9.26 -33.46
N VAL A 178 -1.32 8.08 -33.26
CA VAL A 178 -0.53 7.65 -32.07
C VAL A 178 0.97 7.98 -32.22
N SER A 179 1.36 8.64 -33.33
CA SER A 179 2.76 8.89 -33.71
C SER A 179 3.45 9.94 -32.83
N GLU A 180 2.71 10.93 -32.31
CA GLU A 180 3.26 11.94 -31.40
C GLU A 180 3.29 11.47 -29.94
N PRO A 181 4.36 11.78 -29.17
CA PRO A 181 4.38 11.53 -27.73
C PRO A 181 3.18 12.15 -27.02
N LEU A 182 2.62 11.40 -26.07
CA LEU A 182 1.56 11.90 -25.21
C LEU A 182 2.03 13.17 -24.48
N PRO A 183 1.24 14.26 -24.48
CA PRO A 183 1.64 15.47 -23.76
C PRO A 183 1.92 15.16 -22.29
N ARG A 184 2.97 15.76 -21.73
CA ARG A 184 3.40 15.50 -20.34
C ARG A 184 2.24 15.51 -19.33
N ALA A 185 1.35 16.50 -19.41
CA ALA A 185 0.19 16.61 -18.51
C ALA A 185 -0.78 15.42 -18.61
N ALA A 186 -0.98 14.84 -19.79
CA ALA A 186 -1.77 13.62 -19.95
C ALA A 186 -0.98 12.39 -19.48
N ARG A 187 0.34 12.38 -19.74
CA ARG A 187 1.24 11.29 -19.35
C ARG A 187 1.37 11.14 -17.83
N GLU A 188 1.34 12.25 -17.09
CA GLU A 188 1.38 12.25 -15.61
C GLU A 188 0.17 11.54 -14.95
N ALA A 189 -0.90 11.24 -15.71
CA ALA A 189 -2.02 10.44 -15.22
C ALA A 189 -1.68 8.95 -15.07
N PHE A 190 -0.55 8.50 -15.62
CA PHE A 190 -0.11 7.11 -15.63
C PHE A 190 1.26 6.98 -14.95
N LEU A 191 1.48 5.82 -14.34
CA LEU A 191 2.74 5.45 -13.69
C LEU A 191 3.69 4.74 -14.66
N TRP A 192 3.14 4.02 -15.65
CA TRP A 192 3.91 3.23 -16.60
C TRP A 192 3.21 3.19 -17.97
N TRP A 193 3.70 4.00 -18.91
CA TRP A 193 3.07 4.16 -20.24
C TRP A 193 3.67 3.25 -21.33
N ARG A 194 5.00 3.14 -21.41
CA ARG A 194 5.69 2.36 -22.45
C ARG A 194 5.85 0.90 -22.04
N ALA A 195 5.85 -0.07 -22.96
CA ALA A 195 6.11 -1.47 -22.61
C ALA A 195 7.46 -1.59 -21.88
N GLU A 196 8.51 -1.07 -22.52
CA GLU A 196 9.83 -0.87 -21.92
C GLU A 196 9.86 0.54 -21.32
N PRO A 197 10.02 0.70 -20.00
CA PRO A 197 9.94 2.01 -19.36
C PRO A 197 11.01 2.96 -19.90
N ASP A 198 10.59 4.16 -20.29
CA ASP A 198 11.52 5.26 -20.59
C ASP A 198 11.85 6.07 -19.32
N ALA A 199 12.67 7.12 -19.46
CA ALA A 199 13.09 7.94 -18.33
C ALA A 199 11.93 8.53 -17.53
N PHE A 200 10.82 8.90 -18.20
CA PHE A 200 9.65 9.44 -17.52
C PHE A 200 8.94 8.36 -16.70
N ASP A 201 8.75 7.17 -17.27
CA ASP A 201 8.12 6.05 -16.55
C ASP A 201 8.96 5.66 -15.32
N TRP A 202 10.28 5.57 -15.46
CA TRP A 202 11.19 5.30 -14.33
C TRP A 202 11.12 6.35 -13.21
N VAL A 203 11.00 7.64 -13.55
CA VAL A 203 10.76 8.69 -12.55
C VAL A 203 9.45 8.46 -11.80
N GLN A 204 8.39 8.10 -12.51
CA GLN A 204 7.08 7.88 -11.90
C GLN A 204 7.10 6.66 -10.97
N LEU A 205 7.70 5.56 -11.41
CA LEU A 205 7.91 4.35 -10.58
C LEU A 205 8.69 4.66 -9.30
N GLY A 206 9.81 5.38 -9.40
CA GLY A 206 10.59 5.78 -8.23
C GLY A 206 9.80 6.68 -7.27
N ARG A 207 8.94 7.56 -7.80
CA ARG A 207 8.05 8.40 -6.98
C ARG A 207 6.99 7.59 -6.25
N VAL A 208 6.49 6.50 -6.84
CA VAL A 208 5.54 5.60 -6.15
C VAL A 208 6.19 4.98 -4.94
N LEU A 209 7.33 4.31 -5.13
CA LEU A 209 8.08 3.68 -4.04
C LEU A 209 8.41 4.70 -2.93
N CYS A 210 8.90 5.87 -3.32
CA CYS A 210 9.19 6.97 -2.38
C CYS A 210 7.97 7.47 -1.61
N THR A 211 6.80 7.49 -2.26
CA THR A 211 5.55 8.03 -1.68
C THR A 211 4.90 7.01 -0.75
N CYS A 212 4.84 5.75 -1.18
CA CYS A 212 4.02 4.72 -0.57
C CYS A 212 4.82 3.80 0.36
N ASP A 213 6.07 3.49 0.04
CA ASP A 213 6.75 2.32 0.62
C ASP A 213 8.00 2.68 1.43
N VAL A 214 8.78 3.66 0.96
CA VAL A 214 10.04 4.07 1.61
C VAL A 214 9.77 4.62 3.01
N ILE A 215 10.32 3.96 4.03
CA ILE A 215 10.48 4.55 5.37
C ILE A 215 11.69 5.49 5.32
N TRP A 216 11.46 6.79 5.53
CA TRP A 216 12.47 7.85 5.39
C TRP A 216 13.34 8.09 6.63
N ARG A 217 13.51 7.09 7.50
CA ARG A 217 14.31 7.17 8.74
C ARG A 217 15.44 6.16 8.70
N PRO A 218 16.58 6.40 9.38
CA PRO A 218 17.58 5.36 9.60
C PRO A 218 16.93 4.06 10.12
N LEU A 219 17.43 2.92 9.66
CA LEU A 219 17.00 1.63 10.18
C LEU A 219 17.98 1.26 11.29
N ASP A 220 17.55 1.43 12.54
CA ASP A 220 18.41 1.18 13.71
C ASP A 220 18.64 -0.32 13.98
N SER A 221 17.93 -1.19 13.26
CA SER A 221 18.12 -2.64 13.28
C SER A 221 18.55 -3.14 11.90
N PRO A 222 19.59 -3.99 11.82
CA PRO A 222 20.00 -4.65 10.58
C PRO A 222 18.96 -5.65 10.03
N ASP A 223 17.86 -5.90 10.76
CA ASP A 223 16.89 -6.96 10.47
C ASP A 223 15.64 -6.46 9.69
N ALA A 224 15.81 -5.49 8.79
CA ALA A 224 14.73 -5.02 7.89
C ALA A 224 15.17 -5.06 6.40
N PRO A 225 15.54 -6.25 5.87
CA PRO A 225 16.03 -6.40 4.50
C PRO A 225 15.02 -5.89 3.46
N GLU A 226 13.72 -6.04 3.72
CA GLU A 226 12.65 -5.55 2.85
C GLU A 226 12.67 -4.02 2.69
N GLN A 227 13.04 -3.28 3.75
CA GLN A 227 13.13 -1.82 3.67
C GLN A 227 14.40 -1.34 2.99
N VAL A 228 15.50 -2.09 3.11
CA VAL A 228 16.72 -1.84 2.35
C VAL A 228 16.44 -2.04 0.86
N GLU A 229 15.76 -3.14 0.50
CA GLU A 229 15.40 -3.46 -0.88
C GLU A 229 14.50 -2.39 -1.50
N VAL A 230 13.46 -1.93 -0.79
CA VAL A 230 12.57 -0.87 -1.28
C VAL A 230 13.32 0.43 -1.56
N ARG A 231 14.28 0.81 -0.70
CA ARG A 231 15.11 2.01 -0.92
C ARG A 231 16.05 1.86 -2.11
N GLU A 232 16.69 0.71 -2.24
CA GLU A 232 17.55 0.39 -3.39
C GLU A 232 16.75 0.42 -4.69
N ARG A 233 15.54 -0.16 -4.71
CA ARG A 233 14.65 -0.13 -5.88
C ARG A 233 14.23 1.29 -6.24
N ALA A 234 13.89 2.12 -5.25
CA ALA A 234 13.55 3.52 -5.48
C ALA A 234 14.74 4.30 -6.06
N TYR A 235 15.95 4.07 -5.51
CA TYR A 235 17.19 4.64 -6.01
C TYR A 235 17.47 4.22 -7.46
N GLU A 236 17.38 2.92 -7.76
CA GLU A 236 17.64 2.38 -9.10
C GLU A 236 16.62 2.86 -10.14
N CYS A 237 15.37 3.13 -9.75
CA CYS A 237 14.41 3.77 -10.65
C CYS A 237 14.91 5.15 -11.10
N PHE A 238 15.37 6.00 -10.18
CA PHE A 238 15.90 7.32 -10.54
C PHE A 238 17.23 7.23 -11.28
N ALA A 239 18.11 6.31 -10.91
CA ALA A 239 19.35 6.05 -11.63
C ALA A 239 19.09 5.57 -13.06
N ALA A 240 18.12 4.67 -13.27
CA ALA A 240 17.69 4.22 -14.59
C ALA A 240 17.14 5.37 -15.44
N ALA A 241 16.34 6.26 -14.84
CA ALA A 241 15.87 7.46 -15.52
C ALA A 241 17.02 8.34 -16.01
N LEU A 242 18.02 8.62 -15.15
CA LEU A 242 19.18 9.45 -15.49
C LEU A 242 20.12 8.81 -16.50
N ARG A 243 20.22 7.47 -16.52
CA ARG A 243 20.95 6.73 -17.56
C ARG A 243 20.31 6.89 -18.94
N LEU A 244 18.98 6.95 -18.99
CA LEU A 244 18.22 7.11 -20.25
C LEU A 244 18.13 8.57 -20.69
N ASP A 245 17.99 9.50 -19.74
CA ASP A 245 17.94 10.95 -19.96
C ASP A 245 18.59 11.68 -18.77
N PRO A 246 19.80 12.23 -18.94
CA PRO A 246 20.48 12.99 -17.88
C PRO A 246 19.70 14.21 -17.38
N HIS A 247 18.73 14.71 -18.15
CA HIS A 247 17.87 15.83 -17.80
C HIS A 247 16.47 15.40 -17.32
N ALA A 248 16.27 14.10 -17.05
CA ALA A 248 15.03 13.59 -16.50
C ALA A 248 14.63 14.39 -15.23
N PRO A 249 13.32 14.66 -15.01
CA PRO A 249 12.84 15.49 -13.91
C PRO A 249 12.83 14.71 -12.58
N VAL A 250 13.98 14.17 -12.19
CA VAL A 250 14.18 13.40 -10.96
C VAL A 250 14.06 14.34 -9.74
N PRO A 251 13.40 13.89 -8.66
CA PRO A 251 13.40 14.62 -7.39
C PRO A 251 14.76 14.50 -6.69
N TRP A 252 15.68 15.42 -6.99
CA TRP A 252 17.05 15.38 -6.48
C TRP A 252 17.17 15.32 -4.96
N ALA A 253 16.30 16.02 -4.22
CA ALA A 253 16.32 15.99 -2.76
C ALA A 253 16.06 14.58 -2.19
N GLU A 254 15.12 13.84 -2.78
CA GLU A 254 14.86 12.46 -2.42
C GLU A 254 15.94 11.50 -2.89
N LEU A 255 16.50 11.71 -4.08
CA LEU A 255 17.61 10.90 -4.55
C LEU A 255 18.83 11.06 -3.64
N GLU A 256 19.15 12.29 -3.21
CA GLU A 256 20.19 12.60 -2.24
C GLU A 256 19.95 11.89 -0.91
N ARG A 257 18.72 11.94 -0.39
CA ARG A 257 18.37 11.27 0.86
C ARG A 257 18.34 9.75 0.74
N LEU A 258 17.91 9.20 -0.40
CA LEU A 258 18.00 7.76 -0.67
C LEU A 258 19.45 7.32 -0.67
N ALA A 259 20.32 8.05 -1.38
CA ALA A 259 21.75 7.78 -1.44
C ALA A 259 22.39 7.79 -0.04
N GLU A 260 22.02 8.74 0.82
CA GLU A 260 22.44 8.75 2.23
C GLU A 260 21.94 7.51 2.99
N LEU A 261 20.66 7.17 2.85
CA LEU A 261 20.03 6.04 3.55
C LEU A 261 20.49 4.66 3.07
N THR A 262 21.04 4.57 1.87
CA THR A 262 21.55 3.32 1.27
C THR A 262 23.07 3.26 1.19
N GLY A 263 23.77 4.37 1.47
CA GLY A 263 25.22 4.47 1.31
C GLY A 263 25.68 4.46 -0.15
N ARG A 264 24.82 4.82 -1.10
CA ARG A 264 25.14 4.92 -2.52
C ARG A 264 25.76 6.28 -2.86
N GLU A 265 26.56 6.32 -3.91
CA GLU A 265 27.07 7.57 -4.48
C GLU A 265 26.00 8.23 -5.34
N LEU A 266 25.89 9.55 -5.29
CA LEU A 266 24.96 10.29 -6.13
C LEU A 266 25.38 10.24 -7.62
N PRO A 267 24.43 10.05 -8.56
CA PRO A 267 24.72 10.22 -9.97
C PRO A 267 25.15 11.67 -10.29
N PRO A 268 25.91 11.90 -11.38
CA PRO A 268 26.29 13.25 -11.79
C PRO A 268 25.08 14.16 -11.98
N ARG A 269 25.08 15.31 -11.29
CA ARG A 269 23.99 16.28 -11.35
C ARG A 269 24.25 17.30 -12.47
N PRO A 270 23.30 17.51 -13.41
CA PRO A 270 23.37 18.61 -14.36
C PRO A 270 23.43 19.96 -13.62
N ALA A 271 23.95 21.00 -14.27
CA ALA A 271 23.94 22.35 -13.71
C ALA A 271 22.53 22.71 -13.20
N PRO A 272 22.39 23.34 -12.03
CA PRO A 272 21.10 23.51 -11.38
C PRO A 272 20.16 24.37 -12.22
N ASP A 273 19.23 23.73 -12.93
CA ASP A 273 18.05 24.41 -13.42
C ASP A 273 17.13 24.68 -12.23
N SER A 274 16.69 25.94 -12.15
CA SER A 274 15.95 26.57 -11.05
C SER A 274 14.55 25.99 -10.80
N ALA A 275 14.20 24.85 -11.40
CA ALA A 275 12.91 24.18 -11.29
C ALA A 275 12.94 22.84 -10.52
N SER A 276 14.05 22.45 -9.89
CA SER A 276 14.13 21.21 -9.08
C SER A 276 13.83 21.45 -7.58
N ALA A 277 12.62 21.90 -7.25
CA ALA A 277 12.06 21.85 -5.89
C ALA A 277 10.52 21.90 -5.96
N ARG A 278 9.71 21.02 -5.34
CA ARG A 278 9.89 20.07 -4.23
C ARG A 278 9.15 18.75 -4.54
N PHE A 279 9.82 17.62 -4.41
CA PHE A 279 9.25 16.49 -3.69
C PHE A 279 9.92 16.54 -2.30
N ARG A 280 9.18 16.28 -1.21
CA ARG A 280 9.71 16.23 0.17
C ARG A 280 8.95 15.19 1.00
N GLY A 281 9.20 13.92 0.69
CA GLY A 281 8.87 12.76 1.54
C GLY A 281 7.43 12.26 1.51
N GLY A 282 7.28 10.95 1.27
CA GLY A 282 6.01 10.25 1.03
C GLY A 282 5.02 10.21 2.20
N TYR A 283 3.90 9.53 1.99
CA TYR A 283 2.89 9.30 3.03
C TYR A 283 3.46 8.63 4.29
N ARG A 284 4.56 7.88 4.14
CA ARG A 284 5.30 7.21 5.21
C ARG A 284 5.99 8.19 6.19
N GLU A 285 6.13 9.47 5.85
CA GLU A 285 6.60 10.49 6.81
C GLU A 285 5.50 10.98 7.76
N GLY A 286 4.23 10.79 7.37
CA GLY A 286 3.07 11.24 8.12
C GLY A 286 2.34 10.09 8.82
N TRP A 287 1.06 10.29 9.08
CA TRP A 287 0.16 9.23 9.51
C TRP A 287 -0.46 8.57 8.29
N ILE A 288 -0.51 7.24 8.29
CA ILE A 288 -1.15 6.44 7.26
C ILE A 288 -2.34 5.68 7.83
N ARG A 289 -3.23 5.23 6.94
CA ARG A 289 -4.25 4.22 7.21
C ARG A 289 -3.72 2.85 6.78
N ARG A 290 -4.00 1.84 7.60
CA ARG A 290 -3.79 0.42 7.30
C ARG A 290 -5.08 -0.33 7.61
N GLN A 291 -5.45 -1.22 6.71
CA GLN A 291 -6.59 -2.10 6.89
C GLN A 291 -6.16 -3.33 7.70
N VAL A 292 -6.92 -3.66 8.74
CA VAL A 292 -6.74 -4.85 9.59
C VAL A 292 -8.07 -5.60 9.63
N GLY A 293 -8.23 -6.61 8.77
CA GLY A 293 -9.54 -7.22 8.51
C GLY A 293 -10.52 -6.18 7.94
N GLU A 294 -11.69 -6.03 8.55
CA GLU A 294 -12.71 -5.02 8.17
C GLU A 294 -12.58 -3.72 8.98
N TRP A 295 -11.41 -3.48 9.57
CA TRP A 295 -11.09 -2.29 10.34
C TRP A 295 -10.00 -1.46 9.66
N ASN A 296 -10.01 -0.16 9.89
CA ASN A 296 -8.95 0.76 9.56
C ASN A 296 -8.27 1.24 10.85
N LEU A 297 -6.94 1.22 10.83
CA LEU A 297 -6.09 1.77 11.88
C LEU A 297 -5.28 2.93 11.29
N ALA A 298 -5.31 4.09 11.94
CA ALA A 298 -4.37 5.16 11.61
C ALA A 298 -3.13 5.04 12.48
N LEU A 299 -1.95 4.97 11.87
CA LEU A 299 -0.67 4.81 12.57
C LEU A 299 0.46 5.63 11.90
N PRO A 300 1.56 5.93 12.61
CA PRO A 300 2.72 6.57 12.00
C PRO A 300 3.28 5.76 10.83
N GLY A 301 3.46 6.41 9.70
CA GLY A 301 3.89 5.79 8.45
C GLY A 301 5.33 5.30 8.47
N TRP A 302 6.10 5.48 9.54
CA TRP A 302 7.44 4.90 9.66
C TRP A 302 7.46 3.58 10.44
N LEU A 303 6.32 3.11 10.96
CA LEU A 303 6.25 1.80 11.59
C LEU A 303 6.36 0.70 10.54
N ARG A 304 7.19 -0.30 10.85
CA ARG A 304 7.29 -1.56 10.09
C ARG A 304 6.07 -2.43 10.39
N ALA A 305 5.76 -3.37 9.50
CA ALA A 305 4.66 -4.31 9.69
C ALA A 305 5.16 -5.74 9.54
N ARG A 306 4.67 -6.64 10.39
CA ARG A 306 4.88 -8.10 10.29
C ARG A 306 3.67 -8.84 10.84
N TRP A 307 3.61 -10.13 10.56
CA TRP A 307 2.69 -11.04 11.24
C TRP A 307 3.44 -11.77 12.36
N ASP A 308 2.81 -11.97 13.51
CA ASP A 308 3.31 -12.87 14.54
C ASP A 308 2.74 -14.28 14.41
N GLU A 309 3.27 -15.23 15.19
CA GLU A 309 2.90 -16.65 15.15
C GLU A 309 1.44 -16.89 15.54
N ASP A 310 0.84 -15.96 16.29
CA ASP A 310 -0.55 -16.00 16.74
C ASP A 310 -1.52 -15.40 15.70
N GLY A 311 -0.99 -14.94 14.55
CA GLY A 311 -1.76 -14.35 13.46
C GLY A 311 -2.24 -12.93 13.74
N HIS A 312 -1.56 -12.20 14.63
CA HIS A 312 -1.76 -10.75 14.77
C HIS A 312 -0.95 -9.99 13.73
N GLU A 313 -1.50 -8.87 13.29
CA GLU A 313 -0.73 -7.88 12.55
C GLU A 313 0.00 -7.00 13.58
N VAL A 314 1.32 -6.90 13.43
CA VAL A 314 2.21 -6.21 14.37
C VAL A 314 2.89 -5.05 13.67
N PHE A 315 2.64 -3.82 14.14
CA PHE A 315 3.32 -2.62 13.68
C PHE A 315 4.36 -2.16 14.70
N TYR A 316 5.61 -1.94 14.29
CA TYR A 316 6.66 -1.70 15.26
C TYR A 316 7.81 -0.81 14.76
N ASP A 317 8.44 -0.15 15.72
CA ASP A 317 9.81 0.34 15.64
C ASP A 317 10.58 -0.07 16.93
N ASP A 318 11.64 0.65 17.29
CA ASP A 318 12.42 0.47 18.51
C ASP A 318 11.72 1.01 19.79
N ARG A 319 10.76 1.91 19.63
CA ARG A 319 10.07 2.64 20.72
C ARG A 319 8.64 2.19 20.94
N ILE A 320 7.97 1.72 19.90
CA ILE A 320 6.57 1.33 19.93
C ILE A 320 6.34 0.00 19.23
N THR A 321 5.47 -0.83 19.81
CA THR A 321 4.95 -2.04 19.17
C THR A 321 3.43 -2.06 19.32
N VAL A 322 2.72 -2.32 18.23
CA VAL A 322 1.27 -2.30 18.14
C VAL A 322 0.82 -3.65 17.61
N HIS A 323 0.24 -4.49 18.46
CA HIS A 323 -0.41 -5.74 18.04
C HIS A 323 -1.89 -5.46 17.78
N VAL A 324 -2.41 -5.89 16.63
CA VAL A 324 -3.82 -5.77 16.30
C VAL A 324 -4.34 -7.06 15.70
N SER A 325 -5.56 -7.42 16.07
CA SER A 325 -6.30 -8.48 15.41
C SER A 325 -7.78 -8.12 15.29
N ALA A 326 -8.40 -8.62 14.23
CA ALA A 326 -9.82 -8.50 13.97
C ALA A 326 -10.45 -9.89 13.83
N ARG A 327 -11.64 -10.08 14.41
CA ARG A 327 -12.39 -11.34 14.35
C ARG A 327 -13.86 -11.07 14.04
N ARG A 328 -14.44 -11.94 13.21
CA ARG A 328 -15.86 -11.93 12.84
C ARG A 328 -16.63 -12.92 13.72
N GLY A 329 -17.82 -12.53 14.19
CA GLY A 329 -18.73 -13.36 14.99
C GLY A 329 -19.02 -12.83 16.41
N GLU A 330 -18.23 -11.88 16.92
CA GLU A 330 -18.28 -11.42 18.33
C GLU A 330 -18.56 -9.91 18.46
N GLY A 331 -19.37 -9.33 17.57
CA GLY A 331 -19.48 -7.88 17.43
C GLY A 331 -20.25 -7.14 18.53
N ARG A 332 -20.78 -7.83 19.54
CA ARG A 332 -21.34 -7.22 20.74
C ARG A 332 -20.81 -7.93 21.97
N PHE A 333 -20.29 -7.16 22.91
CA PHE A 333 -19.90 -7.65 24.22
C PHE A 333 -20.31 -6.63 25.29
N PRO A 334 -20.64 -7.08 26.51
CA PRO A 334 -20.88 -6.21 27.64
C PRO A 334 -19.56 -5.53 28.04
N VAL A 335 -19.37 -4.26 27.65
CA VAL A 335 -18.13 -3.50 27.89
C VAL A 335 -17.72 -3.55 29.36
N GLU A 336 -18.67 -3.39 30.28
CA GLU A 336 -18.39 -3.43 31.73
C GLU A 336 -17.83 -4.78 32.20
N ALA A 337 -18.41 -5.89 31.72
CA ALA A 337 -17.97 -7.21 32.13
C ALA A 337 -16.59 -7.54 31.54
N GLU A 338 -16.29 -7.08 30.32
CA GLU A 338 -14.97 -7.27 29.70
C GLU A 338 -13.88 -6.42 30.37
N VAL A 339 -14.20 -5.17 30.71
CA VAL A 339 -13.32 -4.32 31.52
C VAL A 339 -13.04 -4.99 32.86
N ALA A 340 -14.07 -5.46 33.57
CA ALA A 340 -13.90 -6.16 34.85
C ALA A 340 -13.05 -7.43 34.71
N ARG A 341 -13.29 -8.23 33.66
CA ARG A 341 -12.48 -9.43 33.35
C ARG A 341 -11.02 -9.09 33.11
N HIS A 342 -10.73 -8.04 32.35
CA HIS A 342 -9.35 -7.62 32.08
C HIS A 342 -8.67 -7.05 33.33
N LEU A 343 -9.35 -6.21 34.12
CA LEU A 343 -8.79 -5.68 35.37
C LEU A 343 -8.52 -6.79 36.39
N ALA A 344 -9.38 -7.80 36.47
CA ALA A 344 -9.18 -8.96 37.35
C ALA A 344 -7.98 -9.84 36.96
N ALA A 345 -7.55 -9.79 35.69
CA ALA A 345 -6.38 -10.51 35.21
C ALA A 345 -5.05 -9.76 35.48
N LEU A 346 -5.12 -8.48 35.87
CA LEU A 346 -3.94 -7.70 36.22
C LEU A 346 -3.56 -7.89 37.70
N PRO A 347 -2.28 -7.73 38.07
CA PRO A 347 -1.88 -7.58 39.46
C PRO A 347 -2.69 -6.47 40.15
N PRO A 348 -3.12 -6.63 41.42
CA PRO A 348 -3.96 -5.64 42.11
C PRO A 348 -3.39 -4.21 42.13
N SER A 349 -2.06 -4.08 42.25
CA SER A 349 -1.34 -2.81 42.20
C SER A 349 -1.49 -2.10 40.85
N LEU A 350 -1.48 -2.84 39.73
CA LEU A 350 -1.71 -2.29 38.40
C LEU A 350 -3.20 -2.06 38.11
N ALA A 351 -4.07 -2.97 38.54
CA ALA A 351 -5.51 -2.86 38.33
C ALA A 351 -6.08 -1.55 38.92
N SER A 352 -5.66 -1.20 40.14
CA SER A 352 -6.05 0.04 40.83
C SER A 352 -5.50 1.32 40.20
N GLN A 353 -4.43 1.23 39.41
CA GLN A 353 -3.80 2.36 38.72
C GLN A 353 -4.20 2.43 37.23
N THR A 354 -4.96 1.45 36.74
CA THR A 354 -5.35 1.37 35.33
C THR A 354 -6.47 2.35 35.04
N GLU A 355 -6.23 3.25 34.09
CA GLU A 355 -7.27 4.13 33.59
C GLU A 355 -8.12 3.40 32.55
N VAL A 356 -9.44 3.52 32.68
CA VAL A 356 -10.41 2.92 31.75
C VAL A 356 -11.11 4.01 30.97
N LEU A 357 -10.94 4.00 29.65
CA LEU A 357 -11.64 4.87 28.72
C LEU A 357 -12.68 4.04 27.96
N LYS A 358 -13.96 4.33 28.17
CA LYS A 358 -15.06 3.66 27.46
C LYS A 358 -15.43 4.44 26.21
N LEU A 359 -15.82 3.73 25.16
CA LEU A 359 -16.27 4.29 23.90
C LEU A 359 -17.63 3.71 23.56
N GLU A 360 -18.63 4.59 23.44
CA GLU A 360 -19.94 4.26 22.88
C GLU A 360 -20.33 5.36 21.89
N ARG A 361 -20.38 5.02 20.61
CA ARG A 361 -20.74 5.94 19.53
C ARG A 361 -21.55 5.21 18.47
N GLY A 362 -22.86 5.42 18.46
CA GLY A 362 -23.76 4.72 17.54
C GLY A 362 -23.67 3.21 17.73
N SER A 363 -23.29 2.46 16.69
CA SER A 363 -23.09 1.01 16.73
C SER A 363 -21.66 0.58 17.09
N LEU A 364 -20.75 1.53 17.33
CA LEU A 364 -19.38 1.27 17.78
C LEU A 364 -19.34 1.31 19.32
N SER A 365 -18.90 0.21 19.92
CA SER A 365 -18.70 0.09 21.38
C SER A 365 -17.30 -0.43 21.69
N GLY A 366 -16.74 -0.09 22.84
CA GLY A 366 -15.45 -0.62 23.25
C GLY A 366 -14.85 0.06 24.48
N TYR A 367 -13.60 -0.30 24.78
CA TYR A 367 -12.84 0.28 25.88
C TYR A 367 -11.35 0.28 25.60
N THR A 368 -10.63 1.17 26.28
CA THR A 368 -9.17 1.23 26.33
C THR A 368 -8.75 1.20 27.79
N LEU A 369 -7.76 0.40 28.11
CA LEU A 369 -7.06 0.33 29.38
C LEU A 369 -5.69 0.97 29.20
N VAL A 370 -5.35 1.96 30.01
CA VAL A 370 -4.01 2.54 30.07
C VAL A 370 -3.34 2.05 31.34
N ILE A 371 -2.33 1.22 31.18
CA ILE A 371 -1.58 0.61 32.27
C ILE A 371 -0.20 1.28 32.28
N ALA A 372 0.02 2.12 33.28
CA ALA A 372 1.29 2.78 33.50
C ALA A 372 1.86 2.32 34.84
N PRO A 373 2.95 1.53 34.87
CA PRO A 373 3.54 1.11 36.14
C PRO A 373 4.10 2.34 36.88
N GLN A 374 3.51 2.68 38.03
CA GLN A 374 4.11 3.65 38.95
C GLN A 374 4.93 2.91 40.02
N GLY A 375 6.24 3.19 40.06
CA GLY A 375 7.11 2.68 41.12
C GLY A 375 8.56 2.42 40.70
N ASN A 376 9.40 2.17 41.70
CA ASN A 376 10.79 1.69 41.56
C ASN A 376 10.87 0.16 41.57
N GLU A 377 9.77 -0.56 41.30
CA GLU A 377 9.82 -2.01 41.24
C GLU A 377 10.68 -2.46 40.05
N PRO A 378 11.58 -3.45 40.25
CA PRO A 378 12.57 -3.87 39.25
C PRO A 378 11.96 -4.83 38.22
N VAL A 379 10.73 -4.57 37.77
CA VAL A 379 10.16 -5.29 36.64
C VAL A 379 10.75 -4.67 35.36
N ALA A 380 11.15 -5.55 34.44
CA ALA A 380 11.71 -5.24 33.12
C ALA A 380 10.95 -4.10 32.39
N PRO A 381 11.59 -3.43 31.42
CA PRO A 381 11.56 -1.97 31.21
C PRO A 381 10.18 -1.34 31.39
N ARG A 382 10.14 -0.13 31.99
CA ARG A 382 8.95 0.70 32.26
C ARG A 382 8.05 0.91 31.03
N GLN A 383 7.32 -0.12 30.65
CA GLN A 383 6.50 -0.11 29.46
C GLN A 383 5.11 0.39 29.82
N VAL A 384 4.69 1.46 29.16
CA VAL A 384 3.27 1.84 29.19
C VAL A 384 2.54 0.93 28.22
N VAL A 385 1.52 0.24 28.72
CA VAL A 385 0.69 -0.66 27.93
C VAL A 385 -0.68 -0.01 27.74
N VAL A 386 -1.04 0.24 26.49
CA VAL A 386 -2.39 0.68 26.12
C VAL A 386 -3.06 -0.46 25.37
N GLN A 387 -4.02 -1.12 26.00
CA GLN A 387 -4.74 -2.24 25.40
C GLN A 387 -6.23 -1.97 25.34
N GLY A 388 -6.93 -2.57 24.40
CA GLY A 388 -8.36 -2.36 24.32
C GLY A 388 -9.03 -3.17 23.24
N GLN A 389 -10.34 -3.00 23.17
CA GLN A 389 -11.18 -3.67 22.21
C GLN A 389 -12.23 -2.71 21.65
N ARG A 390 -12.59 -2.96 20.39
CA ARG A 390 -13.66 -2.28 19.67
C ARG A 390 -14.59 -3.34 19.10
N ALA A 391 -15.88 -3.02 19.04
CA ALA A 391 -16.93 -3.87 18.52
C ALA A 391 -17.84 -3.04 17.63
N PHE A 392 -18.13 -3.55 16.44
CA PHE A 392 -19.07 -2.96 15.50
C PHE A 392 -19.81 -4.07 14.75
N ALA A 393 -21.14 -4.00 14.70
CA ALA A 393 -21.99 -5.01 14.06
C ALA A 393 -21.69 -6.46 14.52
N ARG A 394 -21.04 -7.26 13.68
CA ARG A 394 -20.63 -8.66 13.98
C ARG A 394 -19.13 -8.82 14.10
N GLU A 395 -18.39 -7.74 14.34
CA GLU A 395 -16.94 -7.74 14.32
C GLU A 395 -16.36 -7.12 15.57
N ARG A 396 -15.23 -7.68 15.98
CA ARG A 396 -14.47 -7.22 17.13
C ARG A 396 -13.01 -7.07 16.70
N ALA A 397 -12.39 -6.00 17.14
CA ALA A 397 -10.96 -5.81 17.00
C ALA A 397 -10.32 -5.56 18.37
N SER A 398 -9.19 -6.22 18.61
CA SER A 398 -8.36 -6.01 19.80
C SER A 398 -7.05 -5.35 19.39
N PHE A 399 -6.54 -4.48 20.25
CA PHE A 399 -5.24 -3.87 20.07
C PHE A 399 -4.47 -3.84 21.39
N THR A 400 -3.16 -3.92 21.28
CA THR A 400 -2.20 -3.73 22.38
C THR A 400 -1.06 -2.88 21.87
N VAL A 401 -0.80 -1.75 22.53
CA VAL A 401 0.33 -0.87 22.25
C VAL A 401 1.30 -0.95 23.42
N LEU A 402 2.53 -1.34 23.13
CA LEU A 402 3.65 -1.36 24.06
C LEU A 402 4.55 -0.17 23.74
N LEU A 403 4.88 0.63 24.74
CA LEU A 403 5.76 1.80 24.61
C LEU A 403 6.99 1.65 25.47
N SER A 404 8.15 2.04 24.95
CA SER A 404 9.41 2.09 25.72
C SER A 404 9.54 3.33 26.62
N ASP A 405 8.78 4.40 26.36
CA ASP A 405 8.78 5.66 27.12
C ASP A 405 7.35 6.13 27.43
N ALA A 406 7.09 6.50 28.69
CA ALA A 406 5.81 7.02 29.13
C ALA A 406 5.41 8.37 28.48
N LYS A 407 6.38 9.13 27.95
CA LYS A 407 6.12 10.36 27.18
C LYS A 407 5.30 10.10 25.91
N ASP A 408 5.36 8.88 25.37
CA ASP A 408 4.63 8.48 24.18
C ASP A 408 3.20 8.00 24.48
N ARG A 409 2.70 8.15 25.72
CA ARG A 409 1.35 7.75 26.13
C ARG A 409 0.26 8.31 25.20
N GLU A 410 0.37 9.58 24.80
CA GLU A 410 -0.62 10.21 23.92
C GLU A 410 -0.63 9.58 22.51
N LEU A 411 0.53 9.14 22.02
CA LEU A 411 0.65 8.42 20.75
C LEU A 411 -0.10 7.08 20.83
N ALA A 412 0.09 6.32 21.91
CA ALA A 412 -0.59 5.04 22.10
C ALA A 412 -2.11 5.19 22.27
N LEU A 413 -2.57 6.22 22.99
CA LEU A 413 -3.98 6.56 23.08
C LEU A 413 -4.57 6.88 21.70
N ARG A 414 -3.89 7.73 20.92
CA ARG A 414 -4.32 8.07 19.57
C ARG A 414 -4.41 6.85 18.65
N LEU A 415 -3.46 5.90 18.75
CA LEU A 415 -3.47 4.65 18.00
C LEU A 415 -4.68 3.78 18.37
N GLY A 416 -4.88 3.50 19.65
CA GLY A 416 -6.04 2.72 20.11
C GLY A 416 -7.38 3.40 19.81
N GLN A 417 -7.40 4.73 19.78
CA GLN A 417 -8.57 5.52 19.40
C GLN A 417 -8.73 5.68 17.89
N SER A 418 -7.77 5.33 17.05
CA SER A 418 -7.91 5.48 15.59
C SER A 418 -8.57 4.28 14.92
N LEU A 419 -8.67 3.15 15.62
CA LEU A 419 -9.29 1.92 15.13
C LEU A 419 -10.79 2.13 14.84
N ARG A 420 -11.19 2.03 13.57
CA ARG A 420 -12.56 2.28 13.08
C ARG A 420 -13.01 1.20 12.09
N PRO A 421 -14.30 0.89 12.00
CA PRO A 421 -14.82 0.01 10.95
C PRO A 421 -14.59 0.61 9.55
N LEU A 422 -14.36 -0.25 8.56
CA LEU A 422 -14.18 0.15 7.16
C LEU A 422 -15.43 0.87 6.62
N GLU A 423 -16.63 0.36 6.96
CA GLU A 423 -17.92 0.94 6.55
C GLU A 423 -18.14 2.37 7.05
N GLU A 424 -17.72 2.67 8.29
CA GLU A 424 -17.82 4.01 8.87
C GLU A 424 -16.82 4.97 8.20
N SER A 425 -15.64 4.44 7.82
CA SER A 425 -14.62 5.19 7.08
C SER A 425 -15.07 5.56 5.66
N ALA A 426 -15.89 4.70 5.02
CA ALA A 426 -16.46 4.92 3.69
C ALA A 426 -17.61 5.96 3.67
N ARG A 427 -18.26 6.21 4.82
CA ARG A 427 -19.30 7.26 4.96
C ARG A 427 -18.71 8.65 5.18
N ILE A 428 -17.49 8.76 5.72
CA ILE A 428 -16.78 10.04 5.87
C ILE A 428 -16.27 10.56 4.50
N THR A 429 -16.13 9.68 3.51
CA THR A 429 -15.64 10.00 2.16
C THR A 429 -16.74 10.22 1.10
N ARG A 430 -18.03 10.19 1.49
CA ARG A 430 -19.13 10.62 0.62
C ARG A 430 -19.98 11.65 1.39
N PRO A 431 -20.04 12.92 0.97
CA PRO A 431 -21.01 13.83 1.56
C PRO A 431 -22.42 13.39 1.15
N SER A 432 -23.34 13.53 2.10
CA SER A 432 -24.80 13.41 1.97
C SER A 432 -25.37 14.29 0.87
#